data_AF-A0A0G0NH01-F1
#
_entry.id   AF-A0A0G0NH01-F1
#
_cell.length_a   1.000
_cell.length_b   1.000
_cell.length_c   1.000
_cell.angle_alpha   90.00
_cell.angle_beta   90.00
_cell.angle_gamma   90.00
#
_symmetry.space_group_name_H-M   'P 1'
#
loop_
_entity.id
_entity.type
_entity.pdbx_description
1 polymer ?
#
loop_
_entity_poly.entity_id
_entity_poly.type
_entity_poly.pdbx_seq_one_letter_code
_entity_poly.pdbx_strand_id
1 'polypeptide(L)'
;MKKRIGETSYKETAFGILSRSKLIPLEIEGIKRAWDFVIGRSEKGRINITADFIKKLHDVGFKWIFPESGGKFRKIEVTVSKFLLI
;
A
#
# COMPACT_ATOMS: atom_id res chain seq x y z
N MET A 1 -21.18 7.00 -7.89
CA MET A 1 -19.99 7.85 -7.63
C MET A 1 -19.39 8.29 -8.96
N LYS A 2 -19.16 9.59 -9.17
CA LYS A 2 -18.48 10.09 -10.39
C LYS A 2 -16.98 9.81 -10.29
N LYS A 3 -16.43 9.08 -11.26
CA LYS A 3 -15.01 8.74 -11.39
C LYS A 3 -14.20 10.02 -11.62
N ARG A 4 -13.12 10.24 -10.88
CA ARG A 4 -12.27 11.43 -11.05
C ARG A 4 -11.42 11.30 -12.32
N ILE A 5 -11.19 12.41 -13.04
CA ILE A 5 -10.27 12.44 -14.19
C ILE A 5 -8.88 12.03 -13.67
N GLY A 6 -8.34 10.93 -14.21
CA GLY A 6 -7.07 10.33 -13.75
C GLY A 6 -7.20 9.08 -12.86
N GLU A 7 -8.41 8.70 -12.40
CA GLU A 7 -8.65 7.38 -11.80
C GLU A 7 -8.62 6.31 -12.90
N THR A 8 -7.42 5.89 -13.30
CA THR A 8 -7.29 4.68 -14.10
C THR A 8 -7.59 3.49 -13.18
N SER A 9 -8.50 2.63 -13.62
CA SER A 9 -8.78 1.32 -12.99
C SER A 9 -7.60 0.36 -13.12
N TYR A 10 -6.40 0.87 -13.37
CA TYR A 10 -5.19 0.15 -13.74
C TYR A 10 -4.03 0.65 -12.89
N LYS A 11 -3.15 -0.27 -12.51
CA LYS A 11 -1.90 0.04 -11.81
C LYS A 11 -0.74 -0.68 -12.49
N GLU A 12 0.40 -0.02 -12.52
CA GLU A 12 1.66 -0.63 -12.89
C GLU A 12 2.11 -1.58 -11.77
N THR A 13 2.56 -2.77 -12.15
CA THR A 13 2.98 -3.86 -11.25
C THR A 13 4.20 -4.56 -11.83
N ALA A 14 4.81 -5.45 -11.05
CA ALA A 14 5.86 -6.35 -11.52
C ALA A 14 5.42 -7.28 -12.68
N PHE A 15 4.10 -7.43 -12.89
CA PHE A 15 3.49 -8.27 -13.93
C PHE A 15 2.94 -7.44 -15.10
N GLY A 16 3.34 -6.16 -15.20
CA GLY A 16 2.82 -5.20 -16.17
C GLY A 16 1.65 -4.37 -15.64
N ILE A 17 0.93 -3.70 -16.53
CA ILE A 17 -0.21 -2.84 -16.18
C ILE A 17 -1.45 -3.72 -16.00
N LEU A 18 -1.96 -3.81 -14.77
CA LEU A 18 -3.10 -4.65 -14.41
C LEU A 18 -4.33 -3.82 -14.08
N SER A 19 -5.50 -4.29 -14.52
CA SER A 19 -6.79 -3.76 -14.09
C SER A 19 -7.09 -4.12 -12.63
N ARG A 20 -8.02 -3.39 -12.00
CA ARG A 20 -8.44 -3.63 -10.61
C ARG A 20 -8.90 -5.07 -10.38
N SER A 21 -9.70 -5.64 -11.28
CA SER A 21 -10.20 -7.01 -11.17
C SER A 21 -9.07 -8.05 -11.17
N LYS A 22 -8.04 -7.84 -11.98
CA LYS A 22 -6.84 -8.71 -12.02
C LYS A 22 -5.92 -8.50 -10.81
N LEU A 23 -5.96 -7.31 -10.21
CA LEU A 23 -5.10 -6.95 -9.09
C LEU A 23 -5.59 -7.49 -7.74
N ILE A 24 -6.91 -7.59 -7.54
CA ILE A 24 -7.51 -8.03 -6.27
C ILE A 24 -6.96 -9.37 -5.77
N PRO A 25 -6.86 -10.44 -6.58
CA PRO A 25 -6.32 -11.71 -6.13
C PRO A 25 -4.87 -11.60 -5.63
N LEU A 26 -4.04 -10.78 -6.29
CA LEU A 26 -2.66 -10.54 -5.90
C LEU A 26 -2.59 -9.78 -4.57
N GLU A 27 -3.45 -8.77 -4.37
CA GLU A 27 -3.52 -8.03 -3.12
C GLU A 27 -3.98 -8.91 -1.95
N ILE A 28 -4.92 -9.84 -2.18
CA ILE A 28 -5.32 -10.83 -1.16
C ILE A 28 -4.13 -11.68 -0.74
N GLU A 29 -3.35 -12.17 -1.71
CA GLU A 29 -2.12 -12.92 -1.44
C GLU A 29 -1.08 -12.07 -0.70
N GLY A 30 -0.94 -10.79 -1.07
CA GLY A 30 -0.08 -9.86 -0.35
C GLY A 30 -0.49 -9.64 1.11
N ILE A 31 -1.79 -9.55 1.37
CA ILE A 31 -2.34 -9.45 2.73
C ILE A 31 -1.99 -10.71 3.54
N LYS A 32 -2.15 -11.91 2.96
CA LYS A 32 -1.78 -13.17 3.62
C LYS A 32 -0.31 -13.20 4.00
N ARG A 33 0.59 -12.86 3.07
CA ARG A 33 2.04 -12.80 3.35
C ARG A 33 2.40 -11.81 4.46
N ALA A 34 1.76 -10.64 4.45
CA ALA A 34 1.94 -9.65 5.52
C ALA A 34 1.42 -10.19 6.87
N TRP A 35 0.27 -10.87 6.87
CA TRP A 35 -0.32 -11.47 8.05
C TRP A 35 0.56 -12.57 8.65
N ASP A 36 1.05 -13.50 7.83
CA ASP A 36 1.95 -14.58 8.27
C ASP A 36 3.24 -14.02 8.87
N PHE A 37 3.77 -12.93 8.29
CA PHE A 37 4.90 -12.23 8.86
C PHE A 37 4.61 -11.62 10.25
N VAL A 38 3.41 -11.06 10.46
CA VAL A 38 3.01 -10.53 11.78
C VAL A 38 2.85 -11.65 12.79
N ILE A 39 2.19 -12.76 12.43
CA ILE A 39 2.05 -13.93 13.31
C ILE A 39 3.43 -14.44 13.73
N GLY A 40 4.31 -14.73 12.77
CA GLY A 40 5.66 -15.24 13.07
C GLY A 40 6.55 -14.25 13.83
N ARG A 41 6.23 -12.95 13.82
CA ARG A 41 6.86 -11.95 14.69
C ARG A 41 6.26 -11.94 16.09
N SER A 42 4.94 -12.09 16.21
CA SER A 42 4.22 -12.08 17.48
C SER A 42 4.57 -13.29 18.35
N GLU A 43 4.82 -14.45 17.73
CA GLU A 43 5.33 -15.66 18.40
C GLU A 43 6.69 -15.45 19.06
N LYS A 44 7.48 -14.49 18.57
CA LYS A 44 8.80 -14.14 19.12
C LYS A 44 8.73 -13.08 20.23
N GLY A 45 7.52 -12.62 20.55
CA GLY A 45 7.25 -11.65 21.61
C GLY A 45 6.50 -10.42 21.12
N ARG A 46 6.40 -9.42 22.01
CA ARG A 46 5.62 -8.21 21.77
C ARG A 46 6.19 -7.42 20.59
N ILE A 47 5.34 -7.15 19.60
CA ILE A 47 5.69 -6.30 18.46
C ILE A 47 5.58 -4.83 18.87
N ASN A 48 6.65 -4.08 18.69
CA ASN A 48 6.60 -2.62 18.76
C ASN A 48 6.13 -2.07 17.41
N ILE A 49 4.95 -1.45 17.38
CA ILE A 49 4.34 -0.93 16.15
C ILE A 49 4.96 0.45 15.86
N THR A 50 5.97 0.47 15.00
CA THR A 50 6.66 1.69 14.55
C THR A 50 6.39 1.96 13.07
N ALA A 51 6.71 3.17 12.60
CA ALA A 51 6.63 3.52 11.18
C ALA A 51 7.47 2.57 10.31
N ASP A 52 8.67 2.19 10.77
CA ASP A 52 9.54 1.27 10.04
C ASP A 52 9.01 -0.16 10.05
N PHE A 53 8.35 -0.58 11.12
CA PHE A 53 7.63 -1.86 11.14
C PHE A 53 6.50 -1.87 10.11
N ILE A 54 5.69 -0.82 10.04
CA ILE A 54 4.60 -0.71 9.04
C ILE A 54 5.16 -0.71 7.61
N LYS A 55 6.25 0.03 7.35
CA LYS A 55 6.94 -0.03 6.06
C LYS A 55 7.44 -1.44 5.76
N LYS A 56 8.03 -2.13 6.73
CA LYS A 56 8.51 -3.51 6.51
C LYS A 56 7.36 -4.47 6.25
N LEU A 57 6.25 -4.34 6.97
CA LEU A 57 5.04 -5.11 6.74
C LEU A 57 4.50 -4.90 5.31
N HIS A 58 4.46 -3.64 4.86
CA HIS A 58 4.03 -3.29 3.51
C HIS A 58 5.01 -3.79 2.43
N ASP A 59 6.33 -3.75 2.69
CA ASP A 59 7.37 -4.33 1.84
C ASP A 59 7.15 -5.84 1.65
N VAL A 60 6.98 -6.59 2.75
CA VAL A 60 6.72 -8.04 2.73
C VAL A 60 5.46 -8.38 1.94
N GLY A 61 4.36 -7.68 2.21
CA GLY A 61 3.08 -7.99 1.58
C GLY A 61 3.03 -7.62 0.09
N PHE A 62 3.64 -6.49 -0.30
CA PHE A 62 3.28 -5.84 -1.55
C PHE A 62 4.45 -5.51 -2.49
N LYS A 63 5.72 -5.58 -2.08
CA LYS A 63 6.85 -5.23 -2.96
C LYS A 63 6.99 -6.14 -4.18
N TRP A 64 6.60 -7.41 -4.05
CA TRP A 64 6.58 -8.34 -5.17
C TRP A 64 5.49 -8.03 -6.21
N ILE A 65 4.46 -7.24 -5.83
CA ILE A 65 3.42 -6.74 -6.75
C ILE A 65 3.79 -5.33 -7.25
N PHE A 66 4.25 -4.46 -6.36
CA PHE A 66 4.59 -3.07 -6.64
C PHE A 66 6.05 -2.77 -6.23
N PRO A 67 7.05 -3.10 -7.07
CA PRO A 67 8.47 -2.97 -6.73
C PRO A 67 8.87 -1.57 -6.29
N GLU A 68 8.31 -0.55 -6.95
CA GLU A 68 8.65 0.85 -6.73
C GLU A 68 8.03 1.46 -5.48
N SER A 69 6.88 0.95 -5.02
CA SER A 69 6.11 1.57 -3.92
C SER A 69 5.93 0.66 -2.70
N GLY A 70 6.17 -0.64 -2.83
CA GLY A 70 6.23 -1.58 -1.70
C GLY A 70 7.18 -1.06 -0.62
N GLY A 71 6.70 -1.02 0.62
CA GLY A 71 7.44 -0.49 1.76
C GLY A 71 7.63 1.02 1.85
N LYS A 72 6.99 1.82 0.99
CA LYS A 72 7.08 3.29 1.03
C LYS A 72 5.75 3.92 1.43
N PHE A 73 5.81 5.01 2.21
CA PHE A 73 4.64 5.88 2.37
C PHE A 73 4.51 6.78 1.14
N ARG A 74 3.26 7.03 0.72
CA ARG A 74 3.00 8.07 -0.28
C ARG A 74 3.38 9.43 0.29
N LYS A 75 4.07 10.24 -0.50
CA LYS A 75 4.16 11.68 -0.25
C LYS A 75 2.96 12.32 -0.93
N ILE A 76 2.24 13.18 -0.22
CA ILE A 76 1.14 13.95 -0.78
C ILE A 76 1.52 15.41 -0.60
N GLU A 77 1.69 16.12 -1.69
CA GLU A 77 1.74 17.58 -1.65
C GLU A 77 0.33 18.11 -1.48
N VAL A 78 0.13 18.92 -0.44
CA VAL A 78 -1.16 19.52 -0.13
C VAL A 78 -0.99 21.03 -0.22
N THR A 79 -1.65 21.64 -1.20
CA THR A 79 -1.76 23.10 -1.26
C THR A 79 -2.94 23.53 -0.40
N VAL A 80 -2.66 24.31 0.65
CA VAL A 80 -3.71 24.91 1.49
C VAL A 80 -4.09 26.26 0.90
N SER A 81 -5.34 26.44 0.47
CA SER A 81 -5.85 27.75 0.11
C SER A 81 -6.22 28.52 1.38
N LYS A 82 -5.72 29.76 1.52
CA LYS A 82 -6.23 30.68 2.54
C LYS A 82 -7.67 31.04 2.16
N PHE A 83 -8.65 30.50 2.88
CA PHE A 83 -9.96 31.14 2.93
C PHE A 83 -9.79 32.47 3.68
N LEU A 84 -9.85 33.59 2.96
CA LEU A 84 -10.07 34.88 3.59
C LEU A 84 -11.45 34.82 4.26
N LEU A 85 -11.47 34.84 5.59
CA LEU A 85 -12.64 35.27 6.33
C LEU A 85 -12.79 36.76 6.04
N ILE A 86 -13.74 37.08 5.16
CA ILE A 86 -14.26 38.44 4.97
C ILE A 86 -15.30 38.67 6.07
#